data_AF-A0A7W1P4H1-F1
#
_entry.id   AF-A0A7W1P4H1-F1
#
_cell.length_a   1.000
_cell.length_b   1.000
_cell.length_c   1.000
_cell.angle_alpha   90.00
_cell.angle_beta   90.00
_cell.angle_gamma   90.00
#
_symmetry.space_group_name_H-M   'P 1'
#
loop_
_entity.id
_entity.type
_entity.pdbx_description
1 polymer ?
#
loop_
_entity_poly.entity_id
_entity_poly.type
_entity_poly.pdbx_seq_one_letter_code
_entity_poly.pdbx_strand_id
1 'polypeptide(L)'
;IAHSVTLILATLNVLNPPARIIEPAIALSIVFVGAHSLFASREKRDLRLIFAFCFGFIHGFGFANVLREMNLPRAALGWSLFSFNLGVEIGQACIVLTVAPLLALAHQRNALLGQRIVTASSVCVVLAGAFWFVQRVI
;
A
#
# COMPACT_ATOMS: atom_id res chain seq x y z
N ILE A 1 -0.83 -11.60 -3.24
CA ILE A 1 -0.04 -12.64 -2.51
C ILE A 1 0.25 -12.23 -1.06
N ALA A 2 1.03 -11.16 -0.81
CA ALA A 2 1.41 -10.79 0.57
C ALA A 2 0.19 -10.45 1.48
N HIS A 3 -0.80 -9.72 0.96
CA HIS A 3 -2.07 -9.48 1.66
C HIS A 3 -2.80 -10.78 2.01
N SER A 4 -2.86 -11.71 1.07
CA SER A 4 -3.55 -12.98 1.23
C SER A 4 -2.92 -13.82 2.34
N VAL A 5 -1.57 -13.81 2.44
CA VAL A 5 -0.84 -14.45 3.53
C VAL A 5 -1.20 -13.84 4.88
N THR A 6 -1.17 -12.51 5.02
CA THR A 6 -1.48 -11.87 6.31
C THR A 6 -2.94 -11.97 6.71
N LEU A 7 -3.86 -11.93 5.75
CA LEU A 7 -5.27 -12.19 6.00
C LEU A 7 -5.50 -13.63 6.50
N ILE A 8 -4.82 -14.63 5.94
CA ILE A 8 -4.88 -16.01 6.43
C ILE A 8 -4.31 -16.11 7.84
N LEU A 9 -3.13 -15.52 8.09
CA LEU A 9 -2.50 -15.54 9.42
C LEU A 9 -3.39 -14.90 10.49
N ALA A 10 -4.06 -13.80 10.16
CA ALA A 10 -4.96 -13.11 11.07
C ALA A 10 -6.27 -13.88 11.29
N THR A 11 -6.85 -14.45 10.23
CA THR A 11 -8.12 -15.22 10.31
C THR A 11 -7.95 -16.55 11.03
N LEU A 12 -6.81 -17.22 10.88
CA LEU A 12 -6.44 -18.41 11.66
C LEU A 12 -5.98 -18.07 13.09
N ASN A 13 -5.98 -16.79 13.46
CA ASN A 13 -5.55 -16.29 14.76
C ASN A 13 -4.09 -16.67 15.13
N VAL A 14 -3.25 -16.85 14.11
CA VAL A 14 -1.82 -17.19 14.26
C VAL A 14 -1.00 -15.95 14.61
N LEU A 15 -1.28 -14.83 13.93
CA LEU A 15 -0.62 -13.54 14.20
C LEU A 15 -1.64 -12.41 14.13
N ASN A 16 -1.77 -11.65 15.22
CA ASN A 16 -2.75 -10.57 15.34
C ASN A 16 -2.16 -9.35 16.05
N PRO A 17 -1.28 -8.60 15.36
CA PRO A 17 -0.69 -7.40 15.90
C PRO A 17 -1.75 -6.31 16.10
N PRO A 18 -1.68 -5.54 17.20
CA PRO A 18 -2.68 -4.54 17.53
C PRO A 18 -2.66 -3.37 16.53
N ALA A 19 -3.83 -2.77 16.27
CA ALA A 19 -4.00 -1.63 15.36
C ALA A 19 -3.06 -0.46 15.69
N ARG A 20 -2.80 -0.20 16.99
CA ARG A 20 -1.84 0.81 17.48
C ARG A 20 -0.41 0.66 16.93
N ILE A 21 -0.04 -0.53 16.43
CA ILE A 21 1.28 -0.78 15.81
C ILE A 21 1.13 -0.80 14.28
N ILE A 22 0.09 -1.46 13.78
CA ILE A 22 -0.08 -1.66 12.34
C ILE A 22 -0.48 -0.37 11.62
N GLU A 23 -1.36 0.45 12.18
CA GLU A 23 -1.78 1.70 11.54
C GLU A 23 -0.62 2.71 11.38
N PRO A 24 0.21 2.98 12.41
CA PRO A 24 1.44 3.74 12.22
C PRO A 24 2.41 3.09 11.23
N ALA A 25 2.57 1.76 11.24
CA ALA A 25 3.45 1.06 10.31
C ALA A 25 2.98 1.21 8.85
N ILE A 26 1.66 1.17 8.61
CA ILE A 26 1.06 1.45 7.30
C ILE A 26 1.39 2.88 6.88
N ALA A 27 1.16 3.87 7.75
CA ALA A 27 1.45 5.27 7.44
C ALA A 27 2.95 5.49 7.14
N LEU A 28 3.84 4.90 7.93
CA LEU A 28 5.28 4.97 7.73
C LEU A 28 5.72 4.29 6.42
N SER A 29 5.07 3.20 6.03
CA SER A 29 5.35 2.54 4.74
C SER A 29 4.99 3.44 3.54
N ILE A 30 3.94 4.26 3.66
CA ILE A 30 3.55 5.23 2.63
C ILE A 30 4.60 6.33 2.51
N VAL A 31 5.08 6.86 3.66
CA VAL A 31 6.19 7.81 3.70
C VAL A 31 7.43 7.21 3.04
N PHE A 32 7.77 5.97 3.39
CA PHE A 32 8.93 5.26 2.83
C PHE A 32 8.83 5.14 1.31
N VAL A 33 7.69 4.71 0.76
CA VAL A 33 7.51 4.57 -0.70
C VAL A 33 7.57 5.92 -1.41
N GLY A 34 6.96 6.96 -0.84
CA GLY A 34 7.04 8.32 -1.39
C GLY A 34 8.47 8.87 -1.39
N ALA A 35 9.20 8.70 -0.28
CA ALA A 35 10.60 9.10 -0.18
C ALA A 35 11.48 8.29 -1.14
N HIS A 36 11.29 6.97 -1.22
CA HIS A 36 12.01 6.10 -2.15
C HIS A 36 11.80 6.56 -3.59
N SER A 37 10.57 6.93 -3.97
CA SER A 37 10.26 7.46 -5.30
C SER A 37 11.03 8.75 -5.62
N LEU A 38 11.28 9.62 -4.64
CA LEU A 38 12.10 10.84 -4.83
C LEU A 38 13.58 10.53 -5.06
N PHE A 39 14.10 9.45 -4.47
CA PHE A 39 15.52 9.09 -4.52
C PHE A 39 15.85 7.94 -5.49
N ALA A 40 14.84 7.34 -6.14
CA ALA A 40 14.95 6.11 -6.93
C ALA A 40 15.99 6.18 -8.08
N SER A 41 16.33 7.37 -8.57
CA SER A 41 17.37 7.53 -9.61
C SER A 41 18.79 7.18 -9.15
N ARG A 42 19.02 6.88 -7.85
CA ARG A 42 20.34 6.58 -7.28
C ARG A 42 20.57 5.11 -6.92
N GLU A 43 19.55 4.26 -6.97
CA GLU A 43 19.65 2.90 -6.46
C GLU A 43 19.95 1.88 -7.57
N LYS A 44 21.05 1.13 -7.45
CA LYS A 44 21.49 0.12 -8.43
C LYS A 44 20.89 -1.27 -8.22
N ARG A 45 20.21 -1.51 -7.09
CA ARG A 45 19.69 -2.83 -6.71
C ARG A 45 18.18 -2.86 -6.87
N ASP A 46 17.65 -3.85 -7.59
CA ASP A 46 16.20 -4.02 -7.73
C ASP A 46 15.62 -4.69 -6.49
N LEU A 47 15.14 -3.88 -5.54
CA LEU A 47 14.49 -4.33 -4.31
C LEU A 47 12.95 -4.25 -4.39
N ARG A 48 12.38 -4.00 -5.59
CA ARG A 48 10.95 -3.75 -5.76
C ARG A 48 10.06 -4.89 -5.27
N LEU A 49 10.48 -6.14 -5.52
CA LEU A 49 9.73 -7.32 -5.06
C LEU A 49 9.67 -7.42 -3.53
N ILE A 50 10.79 -7.12 -2.86
CA ILE A 50 10.86 -7.12 -1.40
C ILE A 50 9.98 -6.00 -0.83
N PHE A 51 10.06 -4.80 -1.39
CA PHE A 51 9.21 -3.69 -0.96
C PHE A 51 7.74 -3.97 -1.19
N ALA A 52 7.35 -4.49 -2.35
CA ALA A 52 5.97 -4.87 -2.65
C ALA A 52 5.46 -5.95 -1.67
N PHE A 53 6.28 -6.94 -1.35
CA PHE A 53 5.92 -7.98 -0.38
C PHE A 53 5.77 -7.41 1.04
N CYS A 54 6.74 -6.65 1.55
CA CYS A 54 6.68 -6.05 2.89
C CYS A 54 5.53 -5.07 3.02
N PHE A 55 5.32 -4.21 2.02
CA PHE A 55 4.19 -3.30 1.94
C PHE A 55 2.87 -4.08 2.00
N GLY A 56 2.74 -5.10 1.16
CA GLY A 56 1.55 -5.94 1.15
C GLY A 56 1.34 -6.69 2.48
N PHE A 57 2.41 -7.16 3.11
CA PHE A 57 2.33 -7.87 4.37
C PHE A 57 1.76 -6.96 5.47
N ILE A 58 2.37 -5.78 5.68
CA ILE A 58 1.93 -4.81 6.71
C ILE A 58 0.50 -4.36 6.47
N HIS A 59 0.16 -3.98 5.23
CA HIS A 59 -1.18 -3.48 4.89
C HIS A 59 -2.25 -4.55 5.05
N GLY A 60 -1.93 -5.81 4.78
CA GLY A 60 -2.87 -6.91 4.96
C GLY A 60 -3.33 -7.10 6.42
N PHE A 61 -2.48 -6.77 7.41
CA PHE A 61 -2.92 -6.74 8.81
C PHE A 61 -3.89 -5.59 9.11
N GLY A 62 -3.74 -4.44 8.45
CA GLY A 62 -4.69 -3.33 8.58
C GLY A 62 -6.09 -3.76 8.14
N PHE A 63 -6.18 -4.39 6.97
CA PHE A 63 -7.45 -4.93 6.47
C PHE A 63 -8.01 -6.05 7.34
N ALA A 64 -7.15 -6.93 7.84
CA ALA A 64 -7.57 -8.01 8.73
C ALA A 64 -8.19 -7.48 10.04
N ASN A 65 -7.64 -6.40 10.61
CA ASN A 65 -8.22 -5.75 11.78
C ASN A 65 -9.63 -5.22 11.50
N VAL A 66 -9.83 -4.52 10.39
CA VAL A 66 -11.15 -4.00 9.99
C VAL A 66 -12.16 -5.13 9.78
N LEU A 67 -11.78 -6.22 9.09
CA LEU A 67 -12.67 -7.37 8.88
C LEU A 67 -13.07 -8.06 10.20
N ARG A 68 -12.18 -8.07 11.20
CA ARG A 68 -12.47 -8.62 12.53
C ARG A 68 -13.40 -7.72 13.33
N GLU A 69 -13.26 -6.41 13.22
CA GLU A 69 -14.17 -5.44 13.85
C GLU A 69 -15.60 -5.56 13.33
N MET A 70 -15.79 -5.97 12.07
CA MET A 70 -17.11 -6.26 11.50
C MET A 70 -17.79 -7.51 12.08
N ASN A 71 -17.09 -8.31 12.88
CA ASN A 71 -17.59 -9.52 13.56
C ASN A 71 -18.38 -10.49 12.64
N LEU A 72 -17.86 -10.72 11.44
CA LEU A 72 -18.51 -11.49 10.39
C LEU A 72 -18.71 -12.98 10.77
N PRO A 73 -19.81 -13.62 10.34
CA PRO A 73 -19.98 -15.07 10.46
C PRO A 73 -18.85 -15.83 9.74
N ARG A 74 -18.35 -16.92 10.34
CA ARG A 74 -17.26 -17.72 9.75
C ARG A 74 -17.53 -18.19 8.32
N ALA A 75 -18.79 -18.48 7.99
CA ALA A 75 -19.19 -18.89 6.65
C ALA A 75 -19.01 -17.76 5.59
N ALA A 76 -19.16 -16.50 5.99
CA ALA A 76 -19.00 -15.35 5.09
C ALA A 76 -17.52 -14.95 4.91
N LEU A 77 -16.65 -15.33 5.85
CA LEU A 77 -15.25 -14.91 5.88
C LEU A 77 -14.49 -15.25 4.61
N GLY A 78 -14.65 -16.48 4.09
CA GLY A 78 -13.97 -16.89 2.85
C GLY A 78 -14.36 -16.04 1.64
N TRP A 79 -15.66 -15.72 1.52
CA TRP A 79 -16.18 -14.86 0.46
C TRP A 79 -15.70 -13.42 0.64
N SER A 80 -15.77 -12.87 1.86
CA SER A 80 -15.27 -11.54 2.18
C SER A 80 -13.78 -11.39 1.85
N LEU A 81 -12.95 -12.38 2.19
CA LEU A 81 -11.53 -12.39 1.85
C LEU A 81 -11.30 -12.42 0.35
N PHE A 82 -12.03 -13.26 -0.38
CA PHE A 82 -11.92 -13.37 -1.83
C PHE A 82 -12.32 -12.05 -2.51
N SER A 83 -13.52 -11.53 -2.22
CA SER A 83 -14.01 -10.27 -2.79
C SER A 83 -13.12 -9.09 -2.43
N PHE A 84 -12.55 -9.07 -1.22
CA PHE A 84 -11.57 -8.06 -0.82
C PHE A 84 -10.30 -8.11 -1.68
N ASN A 85 -9.68 -9.30 -1.83
CA ASN A 85 -8.46 -9.43 -2.65
C ASN A 85 -8.75 -9.08 -4.12
N LEU A 86 -9.88 -9.55 -4.65
CA LEU A 86 -10.30 -9.23 -6.02
C LEU A 86 -10.51 -7.73 -6.21
N GLY A 87 -11.16 -7.05 -5.26
CA GLY A 87 -11.33 -5.61 -5.27
C GLY A 87 -10.01 -4.84 -5.25
N VAL A 88 -9.04 -5.28 -4.44
CA VAL A 88 -7.70 -4.67 -4.39
C VAL A 88 -6.97 -4.84 -5.73
N GLU A 89 -6.97 -6.05 -6.30
CA GLU A 89 -6.30 -6.33 -7.58
C GLU A 89 -6.91 -5.50 -8.71
N ILE A 90 -8.25 -5.40 -8.77
CA ILE A 90 -8.96 -4.56 -9.74
C ILE A 90 -8.59 -3.08 -9.54
N GLY A 91 -8.61 -2.59 -8.30
CA GLY A 91 -8.25 -1.20 -8.00
C GLY A 91 -6.81 -0.86 -8.42
N GLN A 92 -5.86 -1.75 -8.12
CA GLN A 92 -4.47 -1.61 -8.54
C GLN A 92 -4.33 -1.62 -10.06
N ALA A 93 -5.01 -2.56 -10.75
CA ALA A 93 -5.02 -2.62 -12.21
C ALA A 93 -5.59 -1.34 -12.83
N CYS A 94 -6.72 -0.83 -12.31
CA CYS A 94 -7.30 0.43 -12.78
C CYS A 94 -6.33 1.61 -12.63
N ILE A 95 -5.65 1.73 -11.49
CA ILE A 95 -4.67 2.80 -11.26
C ILE A 95 -3.49 2.66 -12.22
N VAL A 96 -2.93 1.46 -12.39
CA VAL A 96 -1.78 1.23 -13.29
C VAL A 96 -2.15 1.51 -14.75
N LEU A 97 -3.29 0.98 -15.20
CA LEU A 97 -3.75 1.14 -16.58
C LEU A 97 -4.15 2.58 -16.94
N THR A 98 -4.37 3.43 -15.94
CA THR A 98 -4.71 4.86 -16.17
C THR A 98 -3.52 5.76 -15.93
N VAL A 99 -2.87 5.68 -14.77
CA VAL A 99 -1.81 6.60 -14.36
C VAL A 99 -0.51 6.35 -15.13
N ALA A 100 -0.12 5.09 -15.38
CA ALA A 100 1.15 4.81 -16.05
C ALA A 100 1.19 5.32 -17.50
N PRO A 101 0.15 5.11 -18.34
CA PRO A 101 0.12 5.71 -19.68
C PRO A 101 0.12 7.23 -19.66
N LEU A 102 -0.63 7.86 -18.75
CA LEU A 102 -0.66 9.33 -18.63
C LEU A 102 0.71 9.90 -18.27
N LEU A 103 1.41 9.28 -17.32
CA LEU A 103 2.78 9.66 -16.97
C LEU A 103 3.75 9.43 -18.12
N ALA A 104 3.63 8.31 -18.83
CA ALA A 104 4.46 8.02 -20.00
C ALA A 104 4.27 9.07 -21.11
N LEU A 105 3.02 9.43 -21.42
CA LEU A 105 2.71 10.47 -22.39
C LEU A 105 3.21 11.85 -21.96
N ALA A 106 3.06 12.21 -20.68
CA ALA A 106 3.58 13.46 -20.13
C ALA A 106 5.11 13.52 -20.23
N HIS A 107 5.79 12.42 -19.91
CA HIS A 107 7.24 12.31 -20.00
C HIS A 107 7.75 12.35 -21.45
N GLN A 108 7.08 11.68 -22.38
CA GLN A 108 7.41 11.73 -23.81
C GLN A 108 7.27 13.14 -24.39
N ARG A 109 6.25 13.90 -23.96
CA ARG A 109 6.07 15.29 -24.42
C ARG A 109 7.06 16.26 -23.79
N ASN A 110 7.33 16.11 -22.49
CA ASN A 110 8.28 16.94 -21.77
C ASN A 110 8.82 16.17 -20.56
N ALA A 111 10.07 15.73 -20.66
CA ALA A 111 10.73 14.95 -19.62
C ALA A 111 10.75 15.69 -18.26
N LEU A 112 10.92 17.01 -18.27
CA LEU A 112 10.90 17.84 -17.05
C LEU A 112 9.50 17.89 -16.44
N LEU A 113 8.45 17.95 -17.26
CA LEU A 113 7.06 17.91 -16.77
C LEU A 113 6.77 16.55 -16.11
N GLY A 114 7.12 15.45 -16.76
CA GLY A 114 6.95 14.11 -16.18
C GLY A 114 7.69 13.96 -14.84
N GLN A 115 8.94 14.42 -14.76
CA GLN A 115 9.72 14.42 -13.52
C GLN A 115 9.10 15.31 -12.43
N ARG A 116 8.62 16.50 -12.78
CA ARG A 116 7.93 17.41 -11.84
C ARG A 116 6.64 16.79 -11.30
N ILE A 117 5.85 16.15 -12.15
CA ILE A 117 4.63 15.46 -11.72
C ILE A 117 4.99 14.37 -10.70
N VAL A 118 5.93 13.47 -11.04
CA VAL A 118 6.35 12.40 -10.11
C VAL A 118 6.86 12.98 -8.80
N THR A 119 7.72 14.01 -8.85
CA THR A 119 8.29 14.66 -7.66
C THR A 119 7.19 15.28 -6.79
N ALA A 120 6.28 16.03 -7.38
CA ALA A 120 5.17 16.67 -6.67
C ALA A 120 4.25 15.63 -6.01
N SER A 121 3.87 14.58 -6.75
CA SER A 121 3.05 13.49 -6.22
C SER A 121 3.74 12.81 -5.04
N SER A 122 5.04 12.53 -5.15
CA SER A 122 5.80 11.86 -4.10
C SER A 122 5.94 12.74 -2.85
N VAL A 123 6.13 14.06 -2.99
CA VAL A 123 6.08 15.00 -1.87
C VAL A 123 4.70 14.99 -1.21
N CYS A 124 3.62 15.04 -1.98
CA CYS A 124 2.26 14.95 -1.44
C CYS A 124 2.02 13.65 -0.66
N VAL A 125 2.46 12.51 -1.22
CA VAL A 125 2.36 11.19 -0.56
C VAL A 125 3.15 11.15 0.75
N VAL A 126 4.38 11.70 0.77
CA VAL A 126 5.19 11.78 1.99
C VAL A 126 4.50 12.64 3.05
N LEU A 127 3.99 13.82 2.68
CA LEU A 127 3.31 14.71 3.61
C LEU A 127 2.02 14.09 4.17
N ALA A 128 1.20 13.48 3.32
CA ALA A 128 -0.01 12.78 3.75
C ALA A 128 0.32 11.59 4.66
N GLY A 129 1.32 10.78 4.31
CA GLY A 129 1.79 9.67 5.13
C GLY A 129 2.33 10.14 6.48
N ALA A 130 3.10 11.23 6.51
CA ALA A 130 3.65 11.78 7.75
C ALA A 130 2.53 12.35 8.65
N PHE A 131 1.56 13.04 8.06
CA PHE A 131 0.36 13.50 8.77
C PHE A 131 -0.39 12.34 9.42
N TRP A 132 -0.71 11.30 8.66
CA TRP A 132 -1.38 10.12 9.21
C TRP A 132 -0.53 9.38 10.24
N PHE A 133 0.79 9.31 10.06
CA PHE A 133 1.67 8.69 11.04
C PHE A 133 1.56 9.38 12.39
N VAL A 134 1.67 10.71 12.42
CA VAL A 134 1.52 11.50 13.65
C VAL A 134 0.14 11.28 14.27
N GLN A 135 -0.92 11.32 13.46
CA GLN A 135 -2.29 11.12 13.91
C GLN A 135 -2.52 9.73 14.54
N ARG A 136 -1.81 8.69 14.10
CA ARG A 136 -1.97 7.32 14.59
C ARG A 136 -1.07 6.97 15.78
N VAL A 137 -0.05 7.79 16.05
CA VAL A 137 0.90 7.58 17.15
C VAL A 137 0.49 8.34 18.42
N ILE A 138 -0.11 9.52 18.27
CA ILE A 138 -0.64 10.35 19.37
C ILE A 138 -2.04 9.88 19.74
#